data_AF-A0A1G2MFI8-F1
#
_entry.id   AF-A0A1G2MFI8-F1
#
_cell.length_a   1.000
_cell.length_b   1.000
_cell.length_c   1.000
_cell.angle_alpha   90.00
_cell.angle_beta   90.00
_cell.angle_gamma   90.00
#
_symmetry.space_group_name_H-M   'P 1'
#
loop_
_entity.id
_entity.type
_entity.pdbx_description
1 polymer ?
#
loop_
_entity_poly.entity_id
_entity_poly.type
_entity_poly.pdbx_seq_one_letter_code
_entity_poly.pdbx_strand_id
1 'polypeptide(L)'
;MKETIPEQTGQIHEPEKFNFPEIEAIKEDMVSLCLQMKEAIDEGRYSILVSDEVGGRIPTLILRKIIKQIHPEKELRTLFVASGQGSKLPDYRSTKEYNKLREYLSVTVNDYVLLVTQFIYSGATVQKLASALRDAGHGLRGLDIATTNSWGWEKADLEKGIITSKDGDESYRRGRWATPQPIAADNFFIGRTSGKSTDEMEKRHNRLTGVSKEREYSPSPVLYEKAMEKYGKDMNFYSDDELKEIFGIEEGDSAEIIFTKKWETPENMRRYEDVRSKPLSDEEKVQLRSDIIKAREDVDTLAGFVLDTIYGYGQNVAK
;
A
#
# COMPACT_ATOMS: atom_id res chain seq x y z
N MET A 1 -9.65 57.93 16.51
CA MET A 1 -10.05 56.53 16.75
C MET A 1 -9.41 55.67 15.67
N LYS A 2 -8.39 54.89 16.04
CA LYS A 2 -7.84 53.83 15.19
C LYS A 2 -8.22 52.53 15.89
N GLU A 3 -9.12 51.77 15.28
CA GLU A 3 -9.53 50.47 15.77
C GLU A 3 -8.37 49.48 15.56
N THR A 4 -7.89 48.94 16.67
CA THR A 4 -6.94 47.83 16.73
C THR A 4 -7.68 46.55 16.39
N ILE A 5 -7.30 45.91 15.29
CA ILE A 5 -7.73 44.55 14.94
C ILE A 5 -7.05 43.60 15.94
N PRO A 6 -7.76 42.66 16.59
CA PRO A 6 -7.13 41.69 17.47
C PRO A 6 -6.34 40.69 16.63
N GLU A 7 -5.04 40.55 16.93
CA GLU A 7 -4.23 39.43 16.47
C GLU A 7 -4.86 38.13 16.95
N GLN A 8 -5.39 37.34 16.02
CA GLN A 8 -5.70 35.95 16.27
C GLN A 8 -4.37 35.22 16.48
N THR A 9 -4.07 34.91 17.73
CA THR A 9 -3.04 33.97 18.11
C THR A 9 -3.39 32.61 17.52
N GLY A 10 -2.86 32.32 16.34
CA GLY A 10 -2.79 30.96 15.82
C GLY A 10 -2.03 30.12 16.84
N GLN A 11 -2.69 29.13 17.43
CA GLN A 11 -1.98 28.05 18.10
C GLN A 11 -1.06 27.43 17.06
N ILE A 12 0.24 27.70 17.20
CA ILE A 12 1.28 26.97 16.50
C ILE A 12 1.22 25.57 17.09
N HIS A 13 0.53 24.65 16.41
CA HIS A 13 0.68 23.23 16.70
C HIS A 13 2.18 22.92 16.59
N GLU A 14 2.78 22.39 17.67
CA GLU A 14 4.13 21.84 17.58
C GLU A 14 4.17 20.88 16.38
N PRO A 15 5.24 20.88 15.57
CA PRO A 15 5.33 19.99 14.43
C PRO A 15 5.14 18.56 14.92
N GLU A 16 4.05 17.92 14.50
CA GLU A 16 3.73 16.54 14.82
C GLU A 16 4.95 15.68 14.50
N LYS A 17 5.63 15.18 15.53
CA LYS A 17 6.87 14.43 15.32
C LYS A 17 6.52 12.99 14.99
N PHE A 18 6.48 12.69 13.69
CA PHE A 18 6.41 11.31 13.20
C PHE A 18 7.67 10.54 13.59
N ASN A 19 7.50 9.28 13.98
CA ASN A 19 8.60 8.34 14.19
C ASN A 19 9.20 7.87 12.85
N PHE A 20 8.37 7.76 11.82
CA PHE A 20 8.71 7.30 10.48
C PHE A 20 8.43 8.40 9.45
N PRO A 21 9.48 9.01 8.86
CA PRO A 21 9.35 10.03 7.80
C PRO A 21 8.53 9.57 6.59
N GLU A 22 8.44 8.26 6.37
CA GLU A 22 7.66 7.65 5.29
C GLU A 22 6.16 7.80 5.49
N ILE A 23 5.69 7.71 6.74
CA ILE A 23 4.29 7.93 7.10
C ILE A 23 3.97 9.42 7.01
N GLU A 24 4.90 10.29 7.46
CA GLU A 24 4.79 11.74 7.27
C GLU A 24 4.69 12.11 5.78
N ALA A 25 5.48 11.47 4.91
CA ALA A 25 5.57 11.80 3.50
C ALA A 25 4.25 11.61 2.71
N ILE A 26 3.32 10.80 3.22
CA ILE A 26 1.99 10.58 2.60
C ILE A 26 0.90 11.48 3.18
N LYS A 27 1.23 12.40 4.10
CA LYS A 27 0.26 13.25 4.82
C LYS A 27 -0.69 14.02 3.89
N GLU A 28 -0.14 14.81 2.97
CA GLU A 28 -0.93 15.59 2.01
C GLU A 28 -1.70 14.70 1.02
N ASP A 29 -1.11 13.57 0.63
CA ASP A 29 -1.73 12.62 -0.28
C ASP A 29 -2.97 11.97 0.39
N MET A 30 -2.88 11.68 1.69
CA MET A 30 -3.98 11.16 2.50
C MET A 30 -5.10 12.18 2.71
N VAL A 31 -4.78 13.46 2.93
CA VAL A 31 -5.78 14.53 3.02
C VAL A 31 -6.56 14.65 1.72
N SER A 32 -5.85 14.78 0.59
CA SER A 32 -6.48 14.87 -0.73
C SER A 32 -7.35 13.64 -1.03
N LEU A 33 -6.84 12.44 -0.72
CA LEU A 33 -7.58 11.19 -0.90
C LEU A 33 -8.87 11.18 -0.07
N CYS A 34 -8.78 11.50 1.23
CA CYS A 34 -9.94 11.48 2.12
C CYS A 34 -10.95 12.58 1.79
N LEU A 35 -10.52 13.73 1.25
CA LEU A 35 -11.41 14.77 0.74
C LEU A 35 -12.24 14.27 -0.44
N GLN A 36 -11.62 13.57 -1.40
CA GLN A 36 -12.34 12.98 -2.53
C GLN A 36 -13.32 11.89 -2.09
N MET A 37 -12.97 11.15 -1.03
CA MET A 37 -13.78 10.06 -0.48
C MET A 37 -14.82 10.52 0.54
N LYS A 38 -14.91 11.82 0.86
CA LYS A 38 -15.64 12.32 2.02
C LYS A 38 -17.09 11.83 2.07
N GLU A 39 -17.83 11.97 0.97
CA GLU A 39 -19.23 11.51 0.88
C GLU A 39 -19.35 9.99 1.14
N ALA A 40 -18.48 9.18 0.54
CA ALA A 40 -18.47 7.73 0.74
C ALA A 40 -18.12 7.33 2.19
N ILE A 41 -17.26 8.11 2.84
CA ILE A 41 -16.90 7.93 4.25
C ILE A 41 -18.08 8.32 5.15
N ASP A 42 -18.70 9.49 4.93
CA ASP A 42 -19.85 10.02 5.69
C ASP A 42 -21.07 9.10 5.65
N GLU A 43 -21.29 8.46 4.50
CA GLU A 43 -22.38 7.49 4.32
C GLU A 43 -22.11 6.17 5.04
N GLY A 44 -20.89 5.96 5.54
CA GLY A 44 -20.42 4.67 5.95
C GLY A 44 -20.65 3.67 4.83
N ARG A 45 -20.06 3.87 3.65
CA ARG A 45 -20.30 3.01 2.47
C ARG A 45 -19.65 1.64 2.60
N TYR A 46 -18.37 1.58 3.01
CA TYR A 46 -17.52 0.39 2.91
C TYR A 46 -17.69 -0.62 4.04
N SER A 47 -17.99 -1.89 3.74
CA SER A 47 -18.00 -3.00 4.72
C SER A 47 -16.64 -3.71 4.83
N ILE A 48 -15.81 -3.62 3.78
CA ILE A 48 -14.53 -4.30 3.70
C ILE A 48 -13.46 -3.37 3.13
N LEU A 49 -12.30 -3.32 3.78
CA LEU A 49 -11.07 -2.76 3.23
C LEU A 49 -10.13 -3.90 2.79
N VAL A 50 -9.58 -3.80 1.59
CA VAL A 50 -8.59 -4.75 1.06
C VAL A 50 -7.33 -3.97 0.74
N SER A 51 -6.22 -4.25 1.41
CA SER A 51 -4.92 -3.65 1.13
C SER A 51 -4.16 -4.50 0.13
N ASP A 52 -3.56 -3.85 -0.88
CA ASP A 52 -2.55 -4.48 -1.71
C ASP A 52 -1.14 -4.31 -1.07
N GLU A 53 -0.39 -5.42 -1.03
CA GLU A 53 0.99 -5.50 -0.56
C GLU A 53 1.29 -4.88 0.83
N VAL A 54 2.54 -4.50 1.06
CA VAL A 54 3.08 -3.88 2.26
C VAL A 54 2.80 -2.38 2.21
N GLY A 55 2.93 -1.75 1.04
CA GLY A 55 2.73 -0.32 0.87
C GLY A 55 1.31 0.13 1.16
N GLY A 56 0.30 -0.63 0.72
CA GLY A 56 -1.10 -0.30 0.98
C GLY A 56 -1.51 -0.39 2.46
N ARG A 57 -0.70 -1.02 3.33
CA ARG A 57 -1.11 -1.32 4.72
C ARG A 57 -1.31 -0.06 5.55
N ILE A 58 -0.35 0.86 5.50
CA ILE A 58 -0.40 2.10 6.27
C ILE A 58 -1.59 2.97 5.83
N PRO A 59 -1.79 3.28 4.53
CA PRO A 59 -2.99 3.97 4.04
C PRO A 59 -4.30 3.26 4.46
N THR A 60 -4.35 1.92 4.38
CA THR A 60 -5.52 1.14 4.78
C THR A 60 -5.85 1.31 6.26
N LEU A 61 -4.83 1.26 7.13
CA LEU A 61 -5.00 1.42 8.57
C LEU A 61 -5.45 2.84 8.94
N ILE A 62 -4.93 3.86 8.26
CA ILE A 62 -5.37 5.25 8.43
C ILE A 62 -6.84 5.39 8.04
N LEU A 63 -7.24 4.94 6.85
CA LEU A 63 -8.63 4.95 6.40
C LEU A 63 -9.56 4.18 7.34
N ARG A 64 -9.10 3.03 7.84
CA ARG A 64 -9.85 2.24 8.82
C ARG A 64 -10.13 3.04 10.09
N LYS A 65 -9.13 3.75 10.62
CA LYS A 65 -9.29 4.59 11.82
C LYS A 65 -10.26 5.73 11.57
N ILE A 66 -10.10 6.46 10.45
CA ILE A 66 -11.00 7.55 10.05
C ILE A 66 -12.46 7.05 9.98
N ILE A 67 -12.71 5.97 9.22
CA ILE A 67 -14.06 5.41 9.06
C ILE A 67 -14.63 4.96 10.41
N LYS A 68 -13.83 4.30 11.27
CA LYS A 68 -14.28 3.83 12.58
C LYS A 68 -14.47 4.95 13.60
N GLN A 69 -13.83 6.10 13.42
CA GLN A 69 -14.06 7.26 14.27
C GLN A 69 -15.38 7.97 13.90
N ILE A 70 -15.73 7.98 12.61
CA ILE A 70 -17.00 8.55 12.12
C ILE A 70 -18.17 7.56 12.34
N HIS A 71 -17.93 6.26 12.14
CA HIS A 71 -18.90 5.17 12.28
C HIS A 71 -18.40 4.08 13.25
N PRO A 72 -18.39 4.36 14.57
CA PRO A 72 -17.86 3.44 15.59
C PRO A 72 -18.62 2.11 15.67
N GLU A 73 -19.91 2.11 15.36
CA GLU A 73 -20.77 0.91 15.32
C GLU A 73 -20.50 0.01 14.12
N LYS A 74 -19.86 0.53 13.06
CA LYS A 74 -19.74 -0.20 11.81
C LYS A 74 -18.79 -1.39 11.93
N GLU A 75 -19.25 -2.56 11.50
CA GLU A 75 -18.38 -3.70 11.28
C GLU A 75 -17.59 -3.47 9.98
N LEU A 76 -16.27 -3.29 10.13
CA LEU A 76 -15.35 -3.00 9.02
C LEU A 76 -14.28 -4.08 8.99
N ARG A 77 -14.43 -5.04 8.08
CA ARG A 77 -13.45 -6.10 7.87
C ARG A 77 -12.25 -5.52 7.14
N THR A 78 -11.04 -5.98 7.49
CA THR A 78 -9.81 -5.51 6.85
C THR A 78 -8.97 -6.72 6.44
N LEU A 79 -8.67 -6.82 5.15
CA LEU A 79 -7.90 -7.89 4.56
C LEU A 79 -6.60 -7.34 4.00
N PHE A 80 -5.50 -8.07 4.21
CA PHE A 80 -4.19 -7.74 3.66
C PHE A 80 -3.79 -8.80 2.66
N VAL A 81 -3.45 -8.41 1.43
CA VAL A 81 -3.02 -9.33 0.38
C VAL A 81 -1.53 -9.14 0.11
N ALA A 82 -0.75 -10.21 0.11
CA ALA A 82 0.67 -10.16 -0.26
C ALA A 82 0.82 -10.15 -1.79
N SER A 83 0.64 -8.98 -2.42
CA SER A 83 0.47 -8.82 -3.88
C SER A 83 1.64 -8.10 -4.61
N GLY A 84 2.84 -8.10 -4.03
CA GLY A 84 3.97 -7.27 -4.46
C GLY A 84 4.82 -7.70 -5.63
N GLN A 85 5.90 -6.94 -5.88
CA GLN A 85 6.82 -7.05 -7.03
C GLN A 85 7.41 -8.46 -7.26
N GLY A 86 7.36 -9.37 -6.29
CA GLY A 86 7.71 -10.79 -6.44
C GLY A 86 6.54 -11.77 -6.31
N SER A 87 5.37 -11.31 -5.85
CA SER A 87 4.21 -12.18 -5.69
C SER A 87 3.57 -12.42 -7.06
N LYS A 88 3.61 -13.66 -7.53
CA LYS A 88 2.80 -14.08 -8.66
C LYS A 88 1.37 -14.20 -8.17
N LEU A 89 0.66 -13.07 -8.00
CA LEU A 89 -0.79 -13.09 -7.80
C LEU A 89 -1.38 -14.07 -8.84
N PRO A 90 -2.12 -15.08 -8.38
CA PRO A 90 -2.56 -16.16 -9.25
C PRO A 90 -3.40 -15.58 -10.37
N ASP A 91 -3.13 -16.06 -11.58
CA ASP A 91 -3.94 -15.75 -12.75
C ASP A 91 -5.26 -16.53 -12.65
N TYR A 92 -6.34 -16.05 -13.27
CA TYR A 92 -7.63 -16.77 -13.32
C TYR A 92 -7.49 -18.18 -13.92
N ARG A 93 -6.44 -18.39 -14.72
CA ARG A 93 -6.06 -19.69 -15.29
C ARG A 93 -5.46 -20.66 -14.28
N SER A 94 -4.89 -20.18 -13.16
CA SER A 94 -4.32 -21.00 -12.08
C SER A 94 -5.40 -21.36 -11.07
N THR A 95 -6.27 -22.29 -11.45
CA THR A 95 -7.55 -22.54 -10.76
C THR A 95 -7.42 -22.79 -9.26
N LYS A 96 -6.40 -23.51 -8.78
CA LYS A 96 -6.26 -23.82 -7.35
C LYS A 96 -5.86 -22.59 -6.51
N GLU A 97 -4.78 -21.92 -6.87
CA GLU A 97 -4.27 -20.75 -6.15
C GLU A 97 -5.22 -19.57 -6.29
N TYR A 98 -5.84 -19.42 -7.47
CA TYR A 98 -6.86 -18.41 -7.70
C TYR A 98 -8.12 -18.65 -6.87
N ASN A 99 -8.58 -19.89 -6.74
CA ASN A 99 -9.71 -20.21 -5.86
C ASN A 99 -9.38 -19.93 -4.38
N LYS A 100 -8.13 -20.16 -3.94
CA LYS A 100 -7.71 -19.76 -2.58
C LYS A 100 -7.73 -18.24 -2.40
N LEU A 101 -7.33 -17.47 -3.42
CA LEU A 101 -7.45 -16.01 -3.40
C LEU A 101 -8.91 -15.59 -3.27
N ARG A 102 -9.80 -16.16 -4.08
CA ARG A 102 -11.24 -15.87 -4.03
C ARG A 102 -11.86 -16.23 -2.67
N GLU A 103 -11.51 -17.38 -2.14
CA GLU A 103 -11.97 -17.83 -0.81
C GLU A 103 -11.45 -16.93 0.31
N TYR A 104 -10.19 -16.47 0.23
CA TYR A 104 -9.67 -15.52 1.20
C TYR A 104 -10.39 -14.17 1.15
N LEU A 105 -10.66 -13.67 -0.05
CA LEU A 105 -11.36 -12.41 -0.24
C LEU A 105 -12.84 -12.49 0.20
N SER A 106 -13.45 -13.68 0.07
CA SER A 106 -14.84 -14.05 0.46
C SER A 106 -15.75 -12.85 0.75
N VAL A 107 -16.40 -12.35 -0.30
CA VAL A 107 -17.32 -11.21 -0.25
C VAL A 107 -18.72 -11.65 -0.67
N THR A 108 -19.72 -10.88 -0.27
CA THR A 108 -21.15 -11.12 -0.55
C THR A 108 -21.74 -10.01 -1.41
N VAL A 109 -22.95 -10.22 -1.93
CA VAL A 109 -23.69 -9.19 -2.70
C VAL A 109 -24.00 -7.92 -1.91
N ASN A 110 -23.98 -7.99 -0.57
CA ASN A 110 -24.23 -6.84 0.29
C ASN A 110 -22.96 -6.03 0.56
N ASP A 111 -21.79 -6.59 0.25
CA ASP A 111 -20.52 -5.96 0.57
C ASP A 111 -20.19 -4.83 -0.39
N TYR A 112 -19.71 -3.74 0.20
CA TYR A 112 -19.09 -2.64 -0.52
C TYR A 112 -17.61 -2.61 -0.14
N VAL A 113 -16.75 -2.87 -1.12
CA VAL A 113 -15.33 -3.08 -0.92
C VAL A 113 -14.55 -1.83 -1.31
N LEU A 114 -13.57 -1.45 -0.49
CA LEU A 114 -12.54 -0.50 -0.88
C LEU A 114 -11.20 -1.23 -1.03
N LEU A 115 -10.68 -1.28 -2.25
CA LEU A 115 -9.32 -1.75 -2.53
C LEU A 115 -8.34 -0.58 -2.38
N VAL A 116 -7.43 -0.68 -1.43
CA VAL A 116 -6.48 0.38 -1.06
C VAL A 116 -5.07 -0.02 -1.48
N THR A 117 -4.40 0.89 -2.17
CA THR A 117 -2.98 0.76 -2.55
C THR A 117 -2.20 2.01 -2.23
N GLN A 118 -0.92 1.89 -1.91
CA GLN A 118 -0.08 3.09 -1.83
C GLN A 118 0.09 3.71 -3.22
N PHE A 119 0.37 2.87 -4.23
CA PHE A 119 0.92 3.35 -5.48
C PHE A 119 0.50 2.53 -6.69
N ILE A 120 -0.01 3.22 -7.70
CA ILE A 120 -0.34 2.63 -9.01
C ILE A 120 0.76 2.97 -10.02
N TYR A 121 1.64 1.99 -10.32
CA TYR A 121 2.64 2.10 -11.39
C TYR A 121 2.11 1.63 -12.75
N SER A 122 1.80 0.34 -12.89
CA SER A 122 1.21 -0.24 -14.10
C SER A 122 -0.27 -0.57 -13.94
N GLY A 123 -0.78 -0.56 -12.71
CA GLY A 123 -2.14 -0.99 -12.35
C GLY A 123 -2.37 -2.51 -12.38
N ALA A 124 -1.40 -3.32 -12.81
CA ALA A 124 -1.60 -4.76 -13.03
C ALA A 124 -2.02 -5.52 -11.76
N THR A 125 -1.45 -5.16 -10.61
CA THR A 125 -1.82 -5.74 -9.30
C THR A 125 -3.26 -5.39 -8.94
N VAL A 126 -3.60 -4.12 -9.01
CA VAL A 126 -4.95 -3.60 -8.72
C VAL A 126 -5.99 -4.24 -9.64
N GLN A 127 -5.69 -4.37 -10.93
CA GLN A 127 -6.56 -5.03 -11.90
C GLN A 127 -6.85 -6.50 -11.55
N LYS A 128 -5.81 -7.26 -11.20
CA LYS A 128 -5.96 -8.67 -10.82
C LYS A 128 -6.80 -8.83 -9.54
N LEU A 129 -6.56 -7.97 -8.55
CA LEU A 129 -7.33 -8.00 -7.30
C LEU A 129 -8.77 -7.57 -7.51
N ALA A 130 -9.02 -6.53 -8.31
CA ALA A 130 -10.37 -6.10 -8.67
C ALA A 130 -11.14 -7.22 -9.39
N SER A 131 -10.48 -7.92 -10.32
CA SER A 131 -11.06 -9.08 -11.01
C SER A 131 -11.36 -10.20 -10.02
N ALA A 132 -10.42 -10.55 -9.13
CA ALA A 132 -10.63 -11.58 -8.11
C ALA A 132 -11.75 -11.24 -7.11
N LEU A 133 -11.92 -9.97 -6.75
CA LEU A 133 -13.02 -9.50 -5.90
C LEU A 133 -14.37 -9.65 -6.59
N ARG A 134 -14.47 -9.24 -7.86
CA ARG A 134 -15.69 -9.39 -8.69
C ARG A 134 -16.06 -10.85 -8.90
N ASP A 135 -15.05 -11.71 -9.11
CA ASP A 135 -15.27 -13.15 -9.22
C ASP A 135 -15.64 -13.78 -7.87
N ALA A 136 -15.06 -13.34 -6.75
CA ALA A 136 -15.38 -13.85 -5.42
C ALA A 136 -16.82 -13.51 -5.00
N GLY A 137 -17.30 -12.31 -5.31
CA GLY A 137 -18.68 -11.88 -5.06
C GLY A 137 -19.40 -11.57 -6.35
N HIS A 138 -19.98 -12.60 -6.99
CA HIS A 138 -20.92 -12.38 -8.08
C HIS A 138 -22.02 -11.41 -7.61
N GLY A 139 -21.97 -10.15 -8.08
CA GLY A 139 -22.94 -9.11 -7.71
C GLY A 139 -22.62 -8.33 -6.44
N LEU A 140 -21.34 -8.20 -6.04
CA LEU A 140 -20.94 -7.28 -4.97
C LEU A 140 -21.54 -5.87 -5.17
N ARG A 141 -22.00 -5.26 -4.07
CA ARG A 141 -22.74 -4.00 -4.08
C ARG A 141 -21.93 -2.87 -4.70
N GLY A 142 -20.63 -2.84 -4.41
CA GLY A 142 -19.70 -1.95 -5.07
C GLY A 142 -18.24 -2.25 -4.74
N LEU A 143 -17.35 -1.82 -5.63
CA LEU A 143 -15.91 -1.90 -5.50
C LEU A 143 -15.30 -0.58 -5.91
N ASP A 144 -14.77 0.16 -4.94
CA ASP A 144 -13.99 1.36 -5.17
C ASP A 144 -12.50 1.06 -5.00
N ILE A 145 -11.66 1.87 -5.65
CA ILE A 145 -10.20 1.83 -5.51
C ILE A 145 -9.71 3.16 -4.95
N ALA A 146 -8.90 3.10 -3.91
CA ALA A 146 -8.22 4.24 -3.32
C ALA A 146 -6.71 4.08 -3.43
N THR A 147 -6.03 5.13 -3.88
CA THR A 147 -4.57 5.18 -3.87
C THR A 147 -4.03 6.48 -3.32
N THR A 148 -2.94 6.42 -2.55
CA THR A 148 -2.24 7.66 -2.16
C THR A 148 -1.59 8.32 -3.38
N ASN A 149 -1.08 7.55 -4.34
CA ASN A 149 -0.35 8.11 -5.48
C ASN A 149 -0.47 7.26 -6.76
N SER A 150 -0.44 7.90 -7.92
CA SER A 150 -0.37 7.23 -9.24
C SER A 150 0.72 7.83 -10.13
N TRP A 151 1.35 6.98 -10.97
CA TRP A 151 2.36 7.43 -11.94
C TRP A 151 1.73 8.01 -13.19
N GLY A 152 1.38 9.29 -13.16
CA GLY A 152 0.77 9.97 -14.31
C GLY A 152 -0.60 9.43 -14.73
N TRP A 153 -1.12 8.39 -14.06
CA TRP A 153 -2.44 7.83 -14.33
C TRP A 153 -3.50 8.72 -13.70
N GLU A 154 -4.34 9.30 -14.55
CA GLU A 154 -5.57 9.93 -14.09
C GLU A 154 -6.69 8.90 -14.00
N LYS A 155 -7.77 9.26 -13.29
CA LYS A 155 -8.98 8.42 -13.19
C LYS A 155 -9.46 7.94 -14.57
N ALA A 156 -9.51 8.85 -15.55
CA ALA A 156 -9.96 8.54 -16.90
C ALA A 156 -9.08 7.50 -17.62
N ASP A 157 -7.80 7.40 -17.27
CA ASP A 157 -6.90 6.41 -17.87
C ASP A 157 -7.10 5.03 -17.24
N LEU A 158 -7.28 4.97 -15.92
CA LEU A 158 -7.58 3.72 -15.20
C LEU A 158 -8.92 3.12 -15.63
N GLU A 159 -9.92 3.97 -15.92
CA GLU A 159 -11.23 3.58 -16.46
C GLU A 159 -11.14 3.05 -17.90
N LYS A 160 -10.30 3.64 -18.76
CA LYS A 160 -10.03 3.12 -20.11
C LYS A 160 -9.30 1.78 -20.07
N GLY A 161 -8.56 1.53 -19.00
CA GLY A 161 -7.86 0.29 -18.75
C GLY A 161 -6.36 0.37 -19.00
N ILE A 162 -5.68 -0.65 -18.50
CA ILE A 162 -4.22 -0.77 -18.55
C ILE A 162 -3.80 -1.84 -19.57
N ILE A 163 -2.64 -1.64 -20.17
CA ILE A 163 -1.92 -2.66 -20.94
C ILE A 163 -0.81 -3.17 -20.04
N THR A 164 -0.89 -4.43 -19.62
CA THR A 164 0.18 -5.04 -18.83
C THR A 164 1.37 -5.39 -19.71
N SER A 165 2.55 -5.60 -19.12
CA SER A 165 3.73 -6.09 -19.87
C SER A 165 3.46 -7.41 -20.59
N LYS A 166 2.61 -8.27 -20.00
CA LYS A 166 2.16 -9.53 -20.64
C LYS A 166 1.30 -9.27 -21.87
N ASP A 167 0.41 -8.28 -21.82
CA ASP A 167 -0.41 -7.91 -22.98
C ASP A 167 0.49 -7.36 -24.10
N GLY A 168 1.51 -6.57 -23.74
CA GLY A 168 2.55 -6.11 -24.67
C GLY A 168 3.33 -7.25 -25.32
N ASP A 169 3.78 -8.23 -24.53
CA ASP A 169 4.48 -9.42 -25.03
C ASP A 169 3.58 -10.28 -25.94
N GLU A 170 2.32 -10.46 -25.57
CA GLU A 170 1.34 -11.21 -26.36
C GLU A 170 1.00 -10.47 -27.67
N SER A 171 0.92 -9.14 -27.60
CA SER A 171 0.76 -8.26 -28.75
C SER A 171 1.93 -8.38 -29.72
N TYR A 172 3.16 -8.34 -29.22
CA TYR A 172 4.37 -8.52 -30.01
C TYR A 172 4.41 -9.92 -30.66
N ARG A 173 4.12 -10.98 -29.89
CA ARG A 173 4.13 -12.36 -30.40
C ARG A 173 3.04 -12.63 -31.44
N ARG A 174 1.87 -12.00 -31.32
CA ARG A 174 0.71 -12.23 -32.21
C ARG A 174 0.55 -11.21 -33.32
N GLY A 175 1.37 -10.16 -33.35
CA GLY A 175 1.25 -9.05 -34.31
C GLY A 175 -0.08 -8.31 -34.20
N ARG A 176 -0.71 -8.29 -33.02
CA ARG A 176 -1.98 -7.60 -32.77
C ARG A 176 -1.83 -6.70 -31.56
N TRP A 177 -2.14 -5.42 -31.72
CA TRP A 177 -2.13 -4.46 -30.62
C TRP A 177 -2.94 -4.96 -29.42
N ALA A 178 -2.31 -4.97 -28.25
CA ALA A 178 -2.99 -5.22 -26.99
C ALA A 178 -4.13 -4.21 -26.81
N THR A 179 -5.31 -4.71 -26.45
CA THR A 179 -6.43 -3.85 -26.08
C THR A 179 -6.36 -3.62 -24.58
N PRO A 180 -6.30 -2.37 -24.10
CA PRO A 180 -6.36 -2.07 -22.67
C PRO A 180 -7.56 -2.76 -22.04
N GLN A 181 -7.36 -3.35 -20.87
CA GLN A 181 -8.42 -3.98 -20.10
C GLN A 181 -8.82 -3.03 -18.96
N PRO A 182 -10.09 -2.56 -18.90
CA PRO A 182 -10.57 -1.71 -17.82
C PRO A 182 -10.32 -2.34 -16.45
N ILE A 183 -9.96 -1.54 -15.46
CA ILE A 183 -9.93 -2.01 -14.08
C ILE A 183 -11.38 -2.00 -13.57
N ALA A 184 -11.87 -3.15 -13.11
CA ALA A 184 -13.26 -3.34 -12.73
C ALA A 184 -13.60 -2.69 -11.37
N ALA A 185 -13.76 -1.36 -11.34
CA ALA A 185 -14.17 -0.59 -10.17
C ALA A 185 -15.26 0.42 -10.52
N ASP A 186 -16.06 0.80 -9.52
CA ASP A 186 -17.12 1.78 -9.64
C ASP A 186 -16.56 3.20 -9.51
N ASN A 187 -15.55 3.41 -8.64
CA ASN A 187 -14.83 4.66 -8.53
C ASN A 187 -13.32 4.46 -8.31
N PHE A 188 -12.54 5.47 -8.71
CA PHE A 188 -11.14 5.64 -8.38
C PHE A 188 -10.95 6.93 -7.60
N PHE A 189 -10.23 6.86 -6.49
CA PHE A 189 -9.82 7.98 -5.67
C PHE A 189 -8.29 8.02 -5.63
N ILE A 190 -7.69 9.14 -6.03
CA ILE A 190 -6.24 9.28 -6.18
C ILE A 190 -5.78 10.49 -5.39
N GLY A 191 -5.06 10.28 -4.29
CA GLY A 191 -4.58 11.36 -3.43
C GLY A 191 -3.72 12.36 -4.20
N ARG A 192 -2.72 11.87 -4.94
CA ARG A 192 -1.88 12.70 -5.81
C ARG A 192 -1.52 11.96 -7.11
N THR A 193 -1.59 12.67 -8.22
CA THR A 193 -0.95 12.22 -9.47
C THR A 193 0.47 12.75 -9.48
N SER A 194 1.48 11.88 -9.58
CA SER A 194 2.88 12.30 -9.58
C SER A 194 3.46 12.30 -11.00
N GLY A 195 4.03 13.45 -11.41
CA GLY A 195 4.93 13.53 -12.57
C GLY A 195 6.39 13.24 -12.23
N LYS A 196 6.67 12.70 -11.03
CA LYS A 196 8.02 12.35 -10.60
C LYS A 196 8.58 11.19 -11.43
N SER A 197 9.90 11.10 -11.49
CA SER A 197 10.57 9.98 -12.15
C SER A 197 10.22 8.66 -11.46
N THR A 198 10.28 7.57 -12.21
CA THR A 198 10.09 6.21 -11.70
C THR A 198 10.96 5.95 -10.47
N ASP A 199 12.23 6.36 -10.50
CA ASP A 199 13.18 6.20 -9.39
C ASP A 199 12.75 6.89 -8.10
N GLU A 200 12.20 8.11 -8.17
CA GLU A 200 11.77 8.83 -6.98
C GLU A 200 10.53 8.19 -6.34
N MET A 201 9.63 7.67 -7.18
CA MET A 201 8.45 6.97 -6.71
C MET A 201 8.78 5.59 -6.18
N GLU A 202 9.67 4.86 -6.84
CA GLU A 202 10.16 3.57 -6.38
C GLU A 202 10.91 3.71 -5.06
N LYS A 203 11.75 4.73 -4.89
CA LYS A 203 12.34 5.07 -3.59
C LYS A 203 11.28 5.35 -2.53
N ARG A 204 10.22 6.10 -2.86
CA ARG A 204 9.13 6.38 -1.90
C ARG A 204 8.32 5.13 -1.55
N HIS A 205 8.03 4.30 -2.53
CA HIS A 205 7.36 3.02 -2.35
C HIS A 205 8.22 2.11 -1.47
N ASN A 206 9.47 1.88 -1.86
CA ASN A 206 10.45 1.04 -1.15
C ASN A 206 10.79 1.56 0.25
N ARG A 207 10.64 2.86 0.52
CA ARG A 207 10.78 3.39 1.89
C ARG A 207 9.57 2.99 2.75
N LEU A 208 8.34 3.16 2.25
CA LEU A 208 7.13 2.81 3.01
C LEU A 208 6.94 1.28 3.12
N THR A 209 7.34 0.54 2.09
CA THR A 209 7.30 -0.93 2.10
C THR A 209 8.49 -1.55 2.81
N GLY A 210 9.58 -0.77 2.98
CA GLY A 210 10.93 -1.28 3.16
C GLY A 210 11.36 -2.18 1.98
N VAL A 211 12.65 -2.47 1.81
CA VAL A 211 13.07 -3.45 0.80
C VAL A 211 12.51 -4.82 1.19
N SER A 212 11.35 -5.18 0.62
CA SER A 212 10.65 -6.42 0.94
C SER A 212 11.15 -7.55 0.05
N LYS A 213 11.52 -8.68 0.67
CA LYS A 213 11.96 -9.87 -0.07
C LYS A 213 10.78 -10.59 -0.68
N GLU A 214 10.97 -10.97 -1.94
CA GLU A 214 10.16 -11.87 -2.73
C GLU A 214 9.52 -12.98 -1.87
N ARG A 215 8.20 -12.98 -1.77
CA ARG A 215 7.45 -14.14 -1.27
C ARG A 215 6.56 -14.69 -2.36
N GLU A 216 6.51 -16.02 -2.41
CA GLU A 216 5.40 -16.69 -3.07
C GLU A 216 4.08 -16.25 -2.43
N TYR A 217 3.08 -16.02 -3.27
CA TYR A 217 1.76 -15.56 -2.86
C TYR A 217 1.18 -16.44 -1.72
N SER A 218 0.84 -15.81 -0.59
CA SER A 218 0.11 -16.44 0.52
C SER A 218 -1.27 -15.80 0.66
N PRO A 219 -2.36 -16.57 0.46
CA PRO A 219 -3.72 -16.08 0.62
C PRO A 219 -4.06 -15.80 2.09
N SER A 220 -3.43 -16.46 3.06
CA SER A 220 -3.76 -16.26 4.47
C SER A 220 -2.86 -15.19 5.12
N PRO A 221 -3.43 -14.21 5.86
CA PRO A 221 -2.69 -13.38 6.76
C PRO A 221 -2.30 -14.28 7.91
N VAL A 222 -1.09 -14.83 7.84
CA VAL A 222 -0.53 -15.57 8.96
C VAL A 222 -0.34 -14.53 10.07
N LEU A 223 -0.93 -14.76 11.24
CA LEU A 223 -0.62 -13.98 12.44
C LEU A 223 0.90 -13.90 12.54
N TYR A 224 1.44 -12.69 12.60
CA TYR A 224 2.87 -12.45 12.39
C TYR A 224 3.75 -13.33 13.30
N GLU A 225 3.32 -13.52 14.54
CA GLU A 225 3.95 -14.42 15.52
C GLU A 225 3.97 -15.89 15.06
N LYS A 226 2.87 -16.40 14.48
CA LYS A 226 2.81 -17.76 13.90
C LYS A 226 3.62 -17.88 12.60
N ALA A 227 3.78 -16.78 11.86
CA ALA A 227 4.65 -16.74 10.68
C ALA A 227 6.12 -16.83 11.10
N MET A 228 6.50 -16.09 12.16
CA MET A 228 7.83 -16.10 12.76
C MET A 228 8.19 -17.49 13.31
N GLU A 229 7.26 -18.15 14.01
CA GLU A 229 7.45 -19.50 14.55
C GLU A 229 7.68 -20.56 13.46
N LYS A 230 6.99 -20.43 12.33
CA LYS A 230 6.99 -21.45 11.27
C LYS A 230 8.11 -21.27 10.24
N TYR A 231 8.51 -20.04 9.94
CA TYR A 231 9.35 -19.75 8.76
C TYR A 231 10.69 -19.05 9.06
N GLY A 232 11.00 -18.74 10.33
CA GLY A 232 12.13 -17.83 10.62
C GLY A 232 11.85 -16.43 10.04
N LYS A 233 12.84 -15.52 10.03
CA LYS A 233 12.69 -14.10 9.66
C LYS A 233 11.62 -13.88 8.60
N ASP A 234 10.56 -13.20 9.01
CA ASP A 234 9.75 -12.47 8.07
C ASP A 234 9.98 -10.99 8.39
N MET A 235 10.41 -10.25 7.38
CA MET A 235 10.54 -8.79 7.37
C MET A 235 11.50 -8.18 8.41
N ASN A 236 12.80 -8.42 8.24
CA ASN A 236 13.77 -7.33 8.44
C ASN A 236 14.16 -6.77 7.08
N PHE A 237 13.97 -5.46 6.95
CA PHE A 237 14.38 -4.65 5.83
C PHE A 237 15.90 -4.54 5.88
N TYR A 238 16.57 -4.81 4.77
CA TYR A 238 17.97 -4.42 4.66
C TYR A 238 17.96 -2.92 4.39
N SER A 239 18.65 -2.16 5.21
CA SER A 239 19.00 -0.78 4.88
C SER A 239 19.79 -0.75 3.56
N ASP A 240 19.77 0.39 2.88
CA ASP A 240 20.59 0.61 1.68
C ASP A 240 22.05 0.26 1.95
N ASP A 241 22.54 0.47 3.18
CA ASP A 241 23.92 0.19 3.57
C ASP A 241 24.17 -1.31 3.81
N GLU A 242 23.23 -2.05 4.39
CA GLU A 242 23.33 -3.51 4.49
C GLU A 242 23.26 -4.19 3.11
N LEU A 243 22.45 -3.67 2.18
CA LEU A 243 22.43 -4.16 0.80
C LEU A 243 23.74 -3.85 0.08
N LYS A 244 24.28 -2.65 0.26
CA LYS A 244 25.61 -2.30 -0.27
C LYS A 244 26.69 -3.22 0.26
N GLU A 245 26.64 -3.58 1.55
CA GLU A 245 27.58 -4.51 2.14
C GLU A 245 27.43 -5.94 1.59
N ILE A 246 26.19 -6.46 1.50
CA ILE A 246 25.91 -7.81 1.00
C ILE A 246 26.32 -7.98 -0.46
N PHE A 247 26.01 -6.99 -1.29
CA PHE A 247 26.24 -7.04 -2.74
C PHE A 247 27.55 -6.36 -3.17
N GLY A 248 28.28 -5.76 -2.24
CA GLY A 248 29.50 -4.99 -2.53
C GLY A 248 29.24 -3.80 -3.45
N ILE A 249 28.10 -3.11 -3.30
CA ILE A 249 27.73 -1.95 -4.12
C ILE A 249 28.51 -0.73 -3.63
N GLU A 250 29.20 -0.07 -4.55
CA GLU A 250 30.06 1.09 -4.31
C GLU A 250 29.41 2.36 -4.87
N GLU A 251 29.78 3.52 -4.31
CA GLU A 251 29.31 4.81 -4.81
C GLU A 251 29.82 5.05 -6.24
N GLY A 252 28.88 5.20 -7.19
CA GLY A 252 29.19 5.36 -8.62
C GLY A 252 28.95 4.10 -9.48
N ASP A 253 28.56 2.97 -8.88
CA ASP A 253 28.10 1.83 -9.66
C ASP A 253 26.87 2.19 -10.51
N SER A 254 26.89 1.81 -11.79
CA SER A 254 25.71 1.94 -12.66
C SER A 254 24.68 0.85 -12.31
N ALA A 255 23.40 1.11 -12.58
CA ALA A 255 22.33 0.13 -12.39
C ALA A 255 22.62 -1.19 -13.10
N GLU A 256 23.21 -1.15 -14.29
CA GLU A 256 23.62 -2.35 -15.03
C GLU A 256 24.68 -3.17 -14.27
N ILE A 257 25.70 -2.52 -13.70
CA ILE A 257 26.73 -3.19 -12.89
C ILE A 257 26.13 -3.80 -11.63
N ILE A 258 25.23 -3.07 -10.97
CA ILE A 258 24.54 -3.53 -9.76
C ILE A 258 23.74 -4.80 -10.08
N PHE A 259 22.83 -4.76 -11.06
CA PHE A 259 21.94 -5.88 -11.33
C PHE A 259 22.63 -7.07 -12.00
N THR A 260 23.53 -6.86 -12.96
CA THR A 260 24.10 -7.98 -13.75
C THR A 260 25.38 -8.56 -13.18
N LYS A 261 26.17 -7.78 -12.44
CA LYS A 261 27.51 -8.19 -11.98
C LYS A 261 27.66 -8.31 -10.48
N LYS A 262 26.77 -7.68 -9.70
CA LYS A 262 26.83 -7.71 -8.24
C LYS A 262 25.66 -8.46 -7.64
N TRP A 263 24.45 -8.26 -8.14
CA TRP A 263 23.24 -8.90 -7.63
C TRP A 263 23.14 -10.37 -8.03
N GLU A 264 23.35 -10.69 -9.31
CA GLU A 264 23.14 -12.04 -9.85
C GLU A 264 24.33 -13.00 -9.68
N THR A 265 25.37 -12.64 -8.91
CA THR A 265 26.50 -13.57 -8.70
C THR A 265 26.12 -14.70 -7.75
N PRO A 266 26.52 -15.95 -8.02
CA PRO A 266 26.23 -17.07 -7.14
C PRO A 266 26.73 -16.89 -5.70
N GLU A 267 27.84 -16.16 -5.51
CA GLU A 267 28.40 -15.89 -4.19
C GLU A 267 27.57 -14.85 -3.41
N ASN A 268 27.20 -13.73 -4.03
CA ASN A 268 26.37 -12.72 -3.37
C ASN A 268 24.95 -13.23 -3.13
N MET A 269 24.41 -14.04 -4.05
CA MET A 269 23.13 -14.71 -3.84
C MET A 269 23.19 -15.71 -2.68
N ARG A 270 24.30 -16.45 -2.50
CA ARG A 270 24.50 -17.31 -1.32
C ARG A 270 24.59 -16.49 -0.04
N ARG A 271 25.38 -15.40 -0.01
CA ARG A 271 25.46 -14.51 1.17
C ARG A 271 24.08 -13.93 1.50
N TYR A 272 23.35 -13.49 0.48
CA TYR A 272 21.99 -13.01 0.61
C TYR A 272 21.04 -14.08 1.16
N GLU A 273 21.12 -15.33 0.68
CA GLU A 273 20.33 -16.46 1.18
C GLU A 273 20.70 -16.85 2.61
N ASP A 274 21.99 -16.84 2.96
CA ASP A 274 22.50 -17.13 4.30
C ASP A 274 22.04 -16.08 5.31
N VAL A 275 21.96 -14.80 4.92
CA VAL A 275 21.42 -13.76 5.80
C VAL A 275 19.88 -13.79 5.80
N ARG A 276 19.25 -14.08 4.65
CA ARG A 276 17.79 -14.20 4.50
C ARG A 276 17.19 -15.31 5.36
N SER A 277 17.88 -16.44 5.47
CA SER A 277 17.37 -17.64 6.14
C SER A 277 17.55 -17.62 7.66
N LYS A 278 18.36 -16.69 8.21
CA LYS A 278 18.57 -16.57 9.66
C LYS A 278 17.31 -16.06 10.35
N PRO A 279 16.85 -16.68 11.46
CA PRO A 279 15.75 -16.14 12.25
C PRO A 279 16.13 -14.81 12.92
N LEU A 280 15.11 -14.03 13.35
CA LEU A 280 15.34 -12.78 14.08
C LEU A 280 16.04 -13.08 15.39
N SER A 281 17.09 -12.31 15.70
CA SER A 281 17.64 -12.28 17.05
C SER A 281 16.60 -11.73 18.02
N ASP A 282 16.80 -11.94 19.32
CA ASP A 282 15.85 -11.44 20.31
C ASP A 282 15.88 -9.90 20.38
N GLU A 283 17.04 -9.28 20.14
CA GLU A 283 17.17 -7.82 19.99
C GLU A 283 16.37 -7.31 18.80
N GLU A 284 16.47 -7.98 17.64
CA GLU A 284 15.70 -7.61 16.44
C GLU A 284 14.19 -7.74 16.67
N LYS A 285 13.73 -8.77 17.41
CA LYS A 285 12.31 -8.92 17.76
C LYS A 285 11.83 -7.79 18.68
N VAL A 286 12.65 -7.38 19.65
CA VAL A 286 12.34 -6.28 20.56
C VAL A 286 12.26 -4.96 19.80
N GLN A 287 13.23 -4.71 18.92
CA GLN A 287 13.25 -3.52 18.07
C GLN A 287 12.01 -3.45 17.17
N LEU A 288 11.71 -4.55 16.46
CA LEU A 288 10.52 -4.64 15.60
C LEU A 288 9.22 -4.38 16.36
N ARG A 289 9.08 -4.91 17.59
CA ARG A 289 7.91 -4.61 18.43
C ARG A 289 7.82 -3.13 18.78
N SER A 290 8.95 -2.49 19.08
CA SER A 290 9.02 -1.04 19.31
C SER A 290 8.59 -0.28 18.06
N ASP A 291 9.05 -0.68 16.89
CA ASP A 291 8.74 -0.03 15.62
C ASP A 291 7.27 -0.19 15.23
N ILE A 292 6.66 -1.34 15.50
CA ILE A 292 5.21 -1.55 15.33
C ILE A 292 4.39 -0.60 16.22
N ILE A 293 4.82 -0.37 17.47
CA ILE A 293 4.14 0.56 18.38
C ILE A 293 4.23 1.99 17.83
N LYS A 294 5.44 2.43 17.48
CA LYS A 294 5.68 3.74 16.87
C LYS A 294 4.89 3.95 15.58
N ALA A 295 4.82 2.93 14.72
CA ALA A 295 4.08 3.02 13.47
C ALA A 295 2.57 3.16 13.72
N ARG A 296 2.05 2.54 14.79
CA ARG A 296 0.65 2.73 15.19
C ARG A 296 0.40 4.15 15.69
N GLU A 297 1.32 4.71 16.49
CA GLU A 297 1.26 6.10 16.95
C GLU A 297 1.26 7.08 15.77
N ASP A 298 2.09 6.85 14.77
CA ASP A 298 2.14 7.68 13.55
C ASP A 298 0.85 7.56 12.71
N VAL A 299 0.27 6.34 12.59
CA VAL A 299 -1.03 6.13 11.94
C VAL A 299 -2.14 6.85 12.72
N ASP A 300 -2.12 6.81 14.05
CA ASP A 300 -3.07 7.54 14.90
C ASP A 300 -2.93 9.05 14.71
N THR A 301 -1.70 9.55 14.73
CA THR A 301 -1.38 10.97 14.51
C THR A 301 -1.89 11.43 13.15
N LEU A 302 -1.57 10.72 12.08
CA LEU A 302 -1.99 11.11 10.73
C LEU A 302 -3.52 10.98 10.55
N ALA A 303 -4.16 9.95 11.12
CA ALA A 303 -5.62 9.84 11.08
C ALA A 303 -6.29 11.03 11.80
N GLY A 304 -5.79 11.42 12.97
CA GLY A 304 -6.24 12.59 13.71
C GLY A 304 -6.07 13.88 12.90
N PHE A 305 -4.89 14.10 12.33
CA PHE A 305 -4.63 15.25 11.47
C PHE A 305 -5.60 15.34 10.28
N VAL A 306 -5.86 14.22 9.59
CA VAL A 306 -6.80 14.19 8.45
C VAL A 306 -8.22 14.50 8.92
N LEU A 307 -8.65 13.93 10.05
CA LEU A 307 -9.97 14.20 10.63
C LEU A 307 -10.13 15.67 11.01
N ASP A 308 -9.12 16.26 11.64
CA ASP A 308 -9.12 17.68 11.99
C ASP A 308 -9.17 18.58 10.75
N THR A 309 -8.39 18.23 9.73
CA THR A 309 -8.33 18.99 8.48
C THR A 309 -9.65 18.94 7.70
N ILE A 310 -10.30 17.78 7.61
CA ILE A 310 -11.49 17.59 6.77
C ILE A 310 -12.79 17.89 7.52
N TYR A 311 -12.84 17.60 8.83
CA TYR A 311 -14.06 17.63 9.63
C TYR A 311 -14.00 18.60 10.81
N GLY A 312 -12.84 19.18 11.13
CA GLY A 312 -12.69 20.12 12.24
C GLY A 312 -12.83 19.50 13.63
N TYR A 313 -12.53 18.19 13.81
CA TYR A 313 -12.67 17.50 15.09
C TYR A 313 -11.90 18.19 16.24
N GLY A 314 -10.74 18.79 15.97
CA GLY A 314 -9.93 19.55 16.93
C GLY A 314 -10.55 20.85 17.46
N GLN A 315 -11.65 21.35 16.87
CA GLN A 315 -12.33 22.57 17.36
C GLN A 315 -13.58 22.30 18.21
N ASN A 316 -14.07 21.06 18.28
CA ASN A 316 -15.32 20.71 18.96
C ASN A 316 -15.16 20.00 20.31
N VAL A 317 -13.93 19.76 20.78
CA VAL A 317 -13.67 19.15 22.11
C VAL A 317 -13.47 20.20 23.22
N ALA A 318 -13.55 21.50 22.87
CA ALA A 318 -13.41 22.62 23.81
C ALA A 318 -14.71 23.45 23.96
N LYS A 319 -15.87 22.79 24.00
CA LYS A 319 -17.14 23.42 24.43
C LYS A 319 -17.83 22.57 25.49
#